data_AF-A0A960B503-F1
#
_entry.id   AF-A0A960B503-F1
#
_cell.length_a   1.000
_cell.length_b   1.000
_cell.length_c   1.000
_cell.angle_alpha   90.00
_cell.angle_beta   90.00
_cell.angle_gamma   90.00
#
_symmetry.space_group_name_H-M   'P 1'
#
loop_
_entity.id
_entity.type
_entity.pdbx_description
1 polymer ?
#
loop_
_entity_poly.entity_id
_entity_poly.type
_entity_poly.pdbx_seq_one_letter_code
_entity_poly.pdbx_strand_id
1 'polypeptide(L)'
;FHDPTTGAGNDIEKATSLARAMVTQYGMTERLGAIKLGDSNSEPFLGRDLGHTRNYSEDVAAVVDEETKKLLADAHQEAFDILELNRDVLDALVLELVDKETLDRDQAAAIFADLRKFPERPAWTGSPERNPSAIPPVEIPQEIRDRVNGTNGTNGTAVVPGVPVPVPDNGVIVTPPGPGGDVHGDPGLTSPPR
;
A
#
# COMPACT_ATOMS: atom_id res chain seq x y z
N PHE A 1 9.15 26.11 23.39
CA PHE A 1 9.12 24.96 22.46
C PHE A 1 10.46 24.71 21.76
N HIS A 2 11.63 25.06 22.35
CA HIS A 2 12.93 24.92 21.67
C HIS A 2 13.91 23.97 22.36
N ASP A 3 13.51 23.35 23.48
CA ASP A 3 14.34 22.40 24.20
C ASP A 3 13.88 20.97 23.90
N PRO A 4 14.81 20.06 23.53
CA PRO A 4 14.48 18.65 23.33
C PRO A 4 14.01 18.05 24.66
N THR A 5 12.82 17.44 24.65
CA THR A 5 12.25 16.76 25.81
C THR A 5 12.38 15.24 25.64
N THR A 6 12.48 14.52 26.76
CA THR A 6 12.59 13.06 26.75
C THR A 6 11.24 12.35 26.63
N GLY A 7 10.12 13.10 26.62
CA GLY A 7 8.77 12.55 26.59
C GLY A 7 8.39 11.89 25.26
N ALA A 8 9.04 12.26 24.15
CA ALA A 8 8.74 11.76 22.81
C ALA A 8 9.44 10.43 22.45
N GLY A 9 10.16 9.80 23.39
CA GLY A 9 10.97 8.61 23.09
C GLY A 9 10.19 7.45 22.47
N ASN A 10 8.98 7.18 22.97
CA ASN A 10 8.10 6.13 22.46
C ASN A 10 7.65 6.37 21.01
N ASP A 11 7.35 7.63 20.66
CA ASP A 11 6.90 7.98 19.32
C ASP A 11 8.05 7.92 18.32
N ILE A 12 9.25 8.34 18.73
CA ILE A 12 10.47 8.22 17.91
C ILE A 12 10.76 6.74 17.60
N GLU A 13 10.68 5.86 18.61
CA GLU A 13 10.91 4.43 18.43
C GLU A 13 9.90 3.80 17.45
N LYS A 14 8.61 4.10 17.63
CA LYS A 14 7.54 3.62 16.76
C LYS A 14 7.68 4.15 15.33
N ALA A 15 7.93 5.44 15.17
CA ALA A 15 8.09 6.08 13.87
C ALA A 15 9.30 5.49 13.13
N THR A 16 10.43 5.31 13.82
CA THR A 16 11.63 4.71 13.25
C THR A 16 11.40 3.25 12.83
N SER A 17 10.72 2.47 13.67
CA SER A 17 10.41 1.06 13.37
C SER A 17 9.48 0.93 12.16
N LEU A 18 8.45 1.77 12.10
CA LEU A 18 7.52 1.81 10.97
C LEU A 18 8.22 2.26 9.68
N ALA A 19 9.02 3.33 9.73
CA ALA A 19 9.80 3.81 8.59
C ALA A 19 10.74 2.71 8.05
N ARG A 20 11.44 2.02 8.96
CA ARG A 20 12.30 0.90 8.56
C ARG A 20 11.51 -0.24 7.91
N ALA A 21 10.30 -0.55 8.40
CA ALA A 21 9.44 -1.55 7.78
C ALA A 21 8.91 -1.09 6.42
N MET A 22 8.58 0.18 6.23
CA MET A 22 8.22 0.75 4.93
C MET A 22 9.33 0.59 3.91
N VAL A 23 10.57 0.85 4.32
CA VAL A 23 11.75 0.73 3.48
C VAL A 23 12.08 -0.73 3.16
N THR A 24 12.07 -1.60 4.16
CA THR A 24 12.58 -2.98 4.02
C THR A 24 11.52 -4.01 3.66
N GLN A 25 10.28 -3.89 4.15
CA GLN A 25 9.24 -4.91 3.97
C GLN A 25 8.24 -4.54 2.88
N TYR A 26 7.88 -3.26 2.78
CA TYR A 26 6.86 -2.80 1.84
C TYR A 26 7.43 -2.25 0.53
N GLY A 27 8.76 -2.08 0.45
CA GLY A 27 9.42 -1.57 -0.75
C GLY A 27 8.99 -0.14 -1.11
N MET A 28 8.70 0.69 -0.10
CA MET A 28 8.28 2.08 -0.25
C MET A 28 9.48 3.02 -0.45
N THR A 29 10.45 2.63 -1.27
CA THR A 29 11.59 3.47 -1.65
C THR A 29 11.88 3.36 -3.13
N GLU A 30 12.37 4.46 -3.69
CA GLU A 30 12.77 4.52 -5.09
C GLU A 30 14.06 3.72 -5.33
N ARG A 31 15.04 3.85 -4.43
CA ARG A 31 16.40 3.29 -4.62
C ARG A 31 16.50 1.79 -4.43
N LEU A 32 15.79 1.21 -3.45
CA LEU A 32 15.82 -0.25 -3.21
C LEU A 32 14.76 -0.98 -4.04
N GLY A 33 13.75 -0.25 -4.54
CA GLY A 33 12.64 -0.80 -5.28
C GLY A 33 11.72 -1.68 -4.42
N ALA A 34 10.85 -2.44 -5.09
CA ALA A 34 9.85 -3.30 -4.45
C ALA A 34 10.46 -4.65 -4.03
N ILE A 35 11.51 -4.64 -3.20
CA ILE A 35 12.19 -5.83 -2.71
C ILE A 35 12.00 -5.93 -1.19
N LYS A 36 11.62 -7.13 -0.72
CA LYS A 36 11.60 -7.42 0.71
C LYS A 36 13.03 -7.74 1.18
N LEU A 37 13.55 -6.90 2.07
CA LEU A 37 14.86 -7.00 2.69
C LEU A 37 14.73 -7.49 4.14
N GLY A 38 15.46 -8.54 4.48
CA GLY A 38 15.43 -9.15 5.80
C GLY A 38 14.34 -10.23 5.92
N ASP A 39 14.70 -11.32 6.59
CA ASP A 39 13.75 -12.40 6.86
C ASP A 39 12.92 -12.07 8.09
N SER A 40 11.61 -12.22 7.97
CA SER A 40 10.66 -12.13 9.09
C SER A 40 10.50 -13.50 9.75
N ASN A 41 11.58 -14.28 9.86
CA ASN A 41 11.59 -15.56 10.55
C ASN A 41 11.72 -15.33 12.06
N SER A 42 10.67 -14.76 12.65
CA SER A 42 10.43 -14.85 14.08
C SER A 42 9.73 -16.18 14.37
N GLU A 43 10.46 -17.29 14.32
CA GLU A 43 9.99 -18.52 14.97
C GLU A 43 10.19 -18.36 16.47
N PRO A 44 9.12 -18.26 17.30
CA PRO A 44 9.26 -18.00 18.74
C PRO A 44 9.86 -19.17 19.53
N PHE A 45 10.09 -20.31 18.87
CA PHE A 45 10.43 -21.59 19.50
C PHE A 45 11.89 -22.02 19.33
N LEU A 46 12.68 -21.35 18.48
CA LEU A 46 14.12 -21.59 18.38
C LEU A 46 14.86 -20.55 19.24
N GLY A 47 15.38 -21.02 20.37
CA GLY A 47 15.89 -20.19 21.45
C GLY A 47 16.82 -19.05 21.03
N ARG A 48 16.42 -17.83 21.42
CA ARG A 48 17.17 -16.66 21.92
C ARG A 48 18.48 -16.19 21.25
N ASP A 49 19.28 -16.99 20.55
CA ASP A 49 20.68 -16.62 20.23
C ASP A 49 21.21 -17.21 18.91
N LEU A 50 20.48 -17.05 17.80
CA LEU A 50 21.08 -17.12 16.46
C LEU A 50 20.69 -15.85 15.72
N GLY A 51 21.66 -14.93 15.66
CA GLY A 51 21.48 -13.52 15.36
C GLY A 51 20.56 -13.24 14.17
N HIS A 52 19.88 -12.10 14.23
CA HIS A 52 19.25 -11.48 13.08
C HIS A 52 20.29 -11.29 11.97
N THR A 53 20.46 -12.30 11.13
CA THR A 53 21.34 -12.21 9.98
C THR A 53 20.67 -11.29 8.98
N ARG A 54 21.25 -10.10 8.81
CA ARG A 54 20.86 -9.21 7.73
C ARG A 54 21.17 -9.95 6.43
N ASN A 55 20.14 -10.37 5.69
CA ASN A 55 20.29 -11.06 4.41
C ASN A 55 20.63 -10.08 3.27
N TYR A 56 21.41 -9.04 3.54
CA TYR A 56 21.79 -8.00 2.59
C TYR A 56 23.16 -7.41 2.95
N SER A 57 23.85 -6.83 1.96
CA SER A 57 25.20 -6.29 2.14
C SER A 57 25.22 -5.04 3.03
N GLU A 58 26.40 -4.69 3.56
CA GLU A 58 26.60 -3.43 4.29
C GLU A 58 26.24 -2.20 3.43
N ASP A 59 26.52 -2.26 2.13
CA ASP A 59 26.12 -1.20 1.20
C ASP A 59 24.60 -1.03 1.16
N VAL A 60 23.84 -2.13 1.10
CA VAL A 60 22.37 -2.09 1.15
C VAL A 60 21.87 -1.61 2.52
N ALA A 61 22.53 -2.00 3.60
CA ALA A 61 22.21 -1.53 4.95
C ALA A 61 22.35 -0.01 5.07
N ALA A 62 23.43 0.55 4.52
CA ALA A 62 23.66 1.99 4.49
C ALA A 62 22.57 2.71 3.69
N VAL A 63 22.13 2.15 2.55
CA VAL A 63 21.01 2.70 1.76
C VAL A 63 19.70 2.66 2.55
N VAL A 64 19.41 1.56 3.25
CA VAL A 64 18.20 1.44 4.09
C VAL A 64 18.17 2.52 5.17
N ASP A 65 19.29 2.75 5.86
CA ASP A 65 19.37 3.76 6.91
C ASP A 65 19.24 5.18 6.35
N GLU A 66 19.82 5.45 5.19
CA GLU A 66 19.70 6.73 4.48
C GLU A 66 18.24 7.02 4.08
N GLU A 67 17.56 6.05 3.46
CA GLU A 67 16.15 6.19 3.07
C GLU A 67 15.22 6.30 4.29
N THR A 68 15.49 5.54 5.35
CA THR A 68 14.72 5.64 6.61
C THR A 68 14.86 7.03 7.22
N LYS A 69 16.08 7.58 7.26
CA LYS A 69 16.35 8.92 7.76
C LYS A 69 15.65 9.98 6.92
N LYS A 70 15.70 9.86 5.59
CA LYS A 70 15.04 10.78 4.66
C LYS A 70 13.52 10.79 4.88
N LEU A 71 12.90 9.61 4.92
CA LEU A 71 11.46 9.47 5.14
C LEU A 71 11.03 10.11 6.47
N LEU A 72 11.80 9.87 7.54
CA LEU A 72 11.49 10.43 8.85
C LEU A 72 11.68 11.96 8.88
N ALA A 73 12.72 12.48 8.21
CA ALA A 73 12.97 13.91 8.10
C ALA A 73 11.86 14.63 7.32
N ASP A 74 11.44 14.07 6.18
CA ASP A 74 10.36 14.61 5.35
C ASP A 74 9.03 14.63 6.12
N ALA A 75 8.70 13.53 6.81
CA ALA A 75 7.49 13.44 7.64
C ALA A 75 7.53 14.42 8.83
N HIS A 76 8.70 14.60 9.45
CA HIS A 76 8.87 15.55 10.54
C HIS A 76 8.71 16.99 10.07
N GLN A 77 9.26 17.35 8.91
CA GLN A 77 9.10 18.68 8.33
C GLN A 77 7.64 18.96 7.97
N GLU A 78 6.97 18.00 7.33
CA GLU A 78 5.54 18.12 7.00
C GLU A 78 4.68 18.30 8.26
N ALA A 79 4.94 17.53 9.32
CA ALA A 79 4.25 17.69 10.58
C ALA A 79 4.49 19.09 11.18
N PHE A 80 5.73 19.59 11.11
CA PHE A 80 6.05 20.95 11.55
C PHE A 80 5.26 22.00 10.77
N ASP A 81 5.22 21.89 9.44
CA ASP A 81 4.50 22.84 8.58
C ASP A 81 2.98 22.83 8.85
N ILE A 82 2.39 21.66 9.11
CA ILE A 82 0.97 21.51 9.48
C ILE A 82 0.68 22.18 10.82
N LEU A 83 1.56 21.98 11.81
CA LEU A 83 1.41 22.56 13.14
C LEU A 83 1.54 24.08 13.11
N GLU A 84 2.51 24.60 12.36
CA GLU A 84 2.70 26.03 12.18
C GLU A 84 1.51 26.65 11.43
N LEU A 85 1.01 25.98 10.38
CA LEU A 85 -0.18 26.41 9.66
C LEU A 85 -1.41 26.52 10.57
N ASN A 86 -1.51 25.71 11.63
CA ASN A 86 -2.66 25.66 12.55
C ASN A 86 -2.33 26.16 13.96
N ARG A 87 -1.35 27.07 14.07
CA ARG A 87 -0.82 27.50 15.37
C ARG A 87 -1.87 28.15 16.27
N ASP A 88 -2.75 28.97 15.70
CA ASP A 88 -3.91 29.56 16.37
C ASP A 88 -4.84 28.52 17.00
N VAL A 89 -5.13 27.44 16.27
CA VAL A 89 -5.98 26.34 16.76
C VAL A 89 -5.28 25.57 17.90
N LEU A 90 -3.95 25.37 17.80
CA LEU A 90 -3.16 24.77 18.87
C LEU A 90 -3.17 25.64 20.14
N ASP A 91 -2.99 26.95 19.98
CA ASP A 91 -2.99 27.88 21.12
C ASP A 91 -4.36 27.89 21.80
N ALA A 92 -5.47 27.86 21.04
CA ALA A 92 -6.82 27.71 21.59
C ALA A 92 -7.01 26.39 22.35
N LEU A 93 -6.50 25.28 21.81
CA LEU A 93 -6.52 23.97 22.47
C LEU A 93 -5.75 23.99 23.80
N VAL A 94 -4.58 24.61 23.82
CA VAL A 94 -3.74 24.71 25.02
C VAL A 94 -4.44 25.54 26.09
N LEU A 95 -5.05 26.68 25.73
CA LEU A 95 -5.78 27.52 26.68
C LEU A 95 -6.92 26.75 27.37
N GLU A 96 -7.70 26.00 26.58
CA GLU A 96 -8.80 25.18 27.09
C GLU A 96 -8.29 24.01 27.98
N LEU A 97 -7.19 23.36 27.60
CA LEU A 97 -6.58 22.30 28.42
C LEU A 97 -5.98 22.83 29.73
N VAL A 98 -5.45 24.05 29.74
CA VAL A 98 -4.95 24.68 30.97
C VAL A 98 -6.09 24.99 31.94
N ASP A 99 -7.26 25.39 31.43
CA ASP A 99 -8.44 25.68 32.27
C ASP A 99 -9.12 24.41 32.79
N LYS A 100 -9.30 23.40 31.93
CA LYS A 100 -10.13 22.21 32.23
C LYS A 100 -9.36 20.95 32.54
N GLU A 101 -8.05 20.91 32.28
CA GLU A 101 -7.15 19.74 32.39
C GLU A 101 -7.48 18.58 31.44
N THR A 102 -8.76 18.35 31.13
CA THR A 102 -9.26 17.32 30.21
C THR A 102 -10.38 17.89 29.36
N LEU A 103 -10.39 17.54 28.07
CA LEU A 103 -11.45 17.91 27.14
C LEU A 103 -12.20 16.66 26.67
N ASP A 104 -13.52 16.79 26.55
CA ASP A 104 -14.35 15.78 25.91
C ASP A 104 -14.29 15.90 24.36
N ARG A 105 -14.91 14.93 23.69
CA ARG A 105 -14.91 14.86 22.22
C ARG A 105 -15.57 16.08 21.57
N ASP A 106 -16.66 16.58 22.14
CA ASP A 106 -17.44 17.65 21.53
C ASP A 106 -16.76 19.00 21.72
N GLN A 107 -16.12 19.22 22.87
CA GLN A 107 -15.24 20.36 23.16
C GLN A 107 -14.03 20.39 22.22
N ALA A 108 -13.35 19.25 22.06
CA ALA A 108 -12.23 19.15 21.13
C ALA A 108 -12.67 19.40 19.68
N ALA A 109 -13.84 18.87 19.28
CA ALA A 109 -14.40 19.11 17.95
C ALA A 109 -14.74 20.58 17.70
N ALA A 110 -15.22 21.30 18.71
CA ALA A 110 -15.48 22.73 18.62
C ALA A 110 -14.19 23.53 18.37
N ILE A 111 -13.09 23.17 19.04
CA ILE A 111 -11.78 23.82 18.85
C ILE A 111 -11.23 23.51 17.45
N PHE A 112 -11.34 22.26 16.99
CA PHE A 112 -10.89 21.86 15.66
C PHE A 112 -11.80 22.30 14.50
N ALA A 113 -12.88 23.03 14.76
CA ALA A 113 -13.77 23.52 13.70
C ALA A 113 -13.04 24.45 12.71
N ASP A 114 -12.08 25.24 13.20
CA ASP A 114 -11.29 26.18 12.40
C ASP A 114 -10.00 25.55 11.82
N LEU A 115 -9.84 24.22 11.94
CA LEU A 115 -8.66 23.51 11.45
C LEU A 115 -8.54 23.63 9.92
N ARG A 116 -7.39 24.12 9.48
CA ARG A 116 -7.02 24.22 8.06
C ARG A 116 -6.41 22.91 7.60
N LYS A 117 -7.07 22.26 6.64
CA LYS A 117 -6.58 21.02 6.02
C LYS A 117 -5.35 21.30 5.16
N PHE A 118 -4.30 20.52 5.39
CA PHE A 118 -3.11 20.52 4.56
C PHE A 118 -3.44 19.90 3.18
N PRO A 119 -2.80 20.34 2.08
CA PRO A 119 -3.02 19.74 0.76
C PRO A 119 -2.80 18.22 0.78
N GLU A 120 -3.64 17.50 0.05
CA GLU A 120 -3.49 16.05 -0.09
C GLU A 120 -2.17 15.73 -0.80
N ARG A 121 -1.44 14.75 -0.24
CA ARG A 121 -0.22 14.26 -0.87
C ARG A 121 -0.58 13.61 -2.21
N PRO A 122 0.22 13.83 -3.27
CA PRO A 122 0.03 13.10 -4.51
C PRO A 122 0.17 11.59 -4.27
N ALA A 123 -0.48 10.79 -5.11
CA ALA A 123 -0.37 9.33 -5.03
C ALA A 123 1.11 8.91 -5.11
N TRP A 124 1.54 8.09 -4.16
CA TRP A 124 2.89 7.53 -4.19
C TRP A 124 2.98 6.49 -5.30
N THR A 125 3.79 6.78 -6.32
CA THR A 125 3.97 5.91 -7.48
C THR A 125 5.23 5.02 -7.35
N GLY A 126 6.05 5.24 -6.31
CA GLY A 126 7.31 4.50 -6.10
C GLY A 126 8.47 4.93 -6.98
N SER A 127 8.22 5.71 -8.04
CA SER A 127 9.25 6.44 -8.78
C SER A 127 8.63 7.62 -9.55
N PRO A 128 9.41 8.68 -9.85
CA PRO A 128 8.95 9.81 -10.67
C PRO A 128 8.48 9.40 -12.06
N GLU A 129 8.98 8.28 -12.58
CA GLU A 129 8.70 7.77 -13.93
C GLU A 129 7.42 6.92 -14.00
N ARG A 130 6.89 6.48 -12.87
CA ARG A 130 5.66 5.66 -12.82
C ARG A 130 4.44 6.58 -12.87
N ASN A 131 3.79 6.65 -14.03
CA ASN A 131 2.54 7.38 -14.20
C ASN A 131 1.32 6.46 -13.98
N PRO A 132 0.44 6.73 -13.00
CA PRO A 132 -0.77 5.93 -12.80
C PRO A 132 -1.71 6.06 -14.01
N SER A 133 -2.36 4.96 -14.38
CA SER A 133 -3.34 4.98 -15.47
C SER A 133 -4.56 5.80 -15.09
N ALA A 134 -5.03 6.67 -15.99
CA ALA A 134 -6.30 7.40 -15.84
C ALA A 134 -7.54 6.55 -16.10
N ILE A 135 -7.36 5.28 -16.51
CA ILE A 135 -8.46 4.34 -16.79
C ILE A 135 -9.06 3.90 -15.44
N PRO A 136 -10.38 4.01 -15.23
CA PRO A 136 -10.99 3.59 -13.97
C PRO A 136 -10.85 2.07 -13.76
N PRO A 137 -10.95 1.60 -12.49
CA PRO A 137 -11.01 0.17 -12.21
C PRO A 137 -12.11 -0.51 -13.03
N VAL A 138 -11.86 -1.74 -13.48
CA VAL A 138 -12.82 -2.50 -14.28
C VAL A 138 -14.11 -2.67 -13.47
N GLU A 139 -15.22 -2.19 -14.00
CA GLU A 139 -16.55 -2.47 -13.46
C GLU A 139 -16.85 -3.96 -13.68
N ILE A 140 -16.73 -4.76 -12.62
CA ILE A 140 -17.06 -6.18 -12.67
C ILE A 140 -18.58 -6.31 -12.88
N PRO A 141 -19.06 -6.85 -14.02
CA PRO A 141 -20.49 -7.09 -14.25
C PRO A 141 -21.09 -7.97 -13.15
N GLN A 142 -22.38 -7.75 -12.83
CA GLN A 142 -23.05 -8.49 -11.75
C GLN A 142 -22.97 -10.01 -11.95
N GLU A 143 -23.10 -10.49 -13.19
CA GLU A 143 -22.98 -11.92 -13.54
C GLU A 143 -21.67 -12.57 -13.07
N ILE A 144 -20.55 -11.83 -13.12
CA ILE A 144 -19.25 -12.32 -12.66
C ILE A 144 -19.19 -12.33 -11.13
N ARG A 145 -19.76 -11.30 -10.49
CA ARG A 145 -19.85 -11.23 -9.02
C ARG A 145 -20.68 -12.37 -8.46
N ASP A 146 -21.81 -12.66 -9.10
CA ASP A 146 -22.74 -13.71 -8.68
C ASP A 146 -22.16 -15.11 -8.88
N ARG A 147 -21.40 -15.32 -9.96
CA ARG A 147 -20.68 -16.59 -10.19
C ARG A 147 -19.63 -16.84 -9.11
N VAL A 148 -18.81 -15.83 -8.78
CA VAL A 148 -17.75 -15.93 -7.77
C VAL A 148 -18.33 -16.16 -6.37
N ASN A 149 -19.43 -15.47 -6.04
CA ASN A 149 -20.11 -15.63 -4.76
C ASN A 149 -20.89 -16.96 -4.65
N GLY A 150 -21.46 -17.44 -5.75
CA GLY A 150 -22.22 -18.70 -5.80
C GLY A 150 -21.37 -19.96 -5.69
N THR A 151 -20.06 -19.90 -6.00
CA THR A 151 -19.17 -21.07 -5.94
C THR A 151 -18.63 -21.43 -4.56
N ASN A 152 -18.81 -20.58 -3.53
CA ASN A 152 -18.23 -20.82 -2.20
C ASN A 152 -19.15 -21.52 -1.19
N GLY A 153 -20.29 -22.05 -1.64
CA GLY A 153 -21.26 -22.70 -0.76
C GLY A 153 -22.02 -23.83 -1.44
N THR A 154 -21.34 -24.92 -1.82
CA THR A 154 -21.80 -26.32 -1.76
C THR A 154 -20.92 -27.21 -2.64
N ASN A 155 -20.27 -28.21 -2.01
CA ASN A 155 -19.64 -29.34 -2.69
C ASN A 155 -20.68 -30.16 -3.47
N GLY A 156 -20.25 -30.77 -4.58
CA GLY A 156 -20.85 -32.02 -5.06
C GLY A 156 -21.64 -31.90 -6.36
N THR A 157 -21.14 -32.62 -7.37
CA THR A 157 -21.89 -33.34 -8.40
C THR A 157 -23.42 -33.16 -8.37
N ALA A 158 -23.95 -32.39 -9.32
CA ALA A 158 -25.31 -32.56 -9.81
C ALA A 158 -25.27 -32.55 -11.34
N VAL A 159 -25.08 -33.75 -11.90
CA VAL A 159 -25.35 -34.02 -13.31
C VAL A 159 -26.85 -33.82 -13.53
N VAL A 160 -27.22 -32.86 -14.37
CA VAL A 160 -28.59 -32.68 -14.85
C VAL A 160 -28.80 -33.59 -16.06
N PRO A 161 -29.72 -34.57 -16.05
CA PRO A 161 -29.95 -35.42 -17.21
C PRO A 161 -30.82 -34.69 -18.23
N GLY A 162 -30.30 -34.47 -19.45
CA GLY A 162 -31.12 -34.15 -20.63
C GLY A 162 -30.92 -32.80 -21.32
N VAL A 163 -29.88 -32.02 -20.99
CA VAL A 163 -29.50 -30.83 -21.77
C VAL A 163 -28.21 -31.14 -22.53
N PRO A 164 -28.12 -30.89 -23.85
CA PRO A 164 -26.88 -31.08 -24.58
C PRO A 164 -25.79 -30.19 -23.97
N VAL A 165 -24.70 -30.81 -23.53
CA VAL A 165 -23.51 -30.13 -23.05
C VAL A 165 -22.94 -29.33 -24.23
N PRO A 166 -22.83 -27.99 -24.17
CA PRO A 166 -21.98 -27.29 -25.11
C PRO A 166 -20.55 -27.69 -24.78
N VAL A 167 -19.88 -28.34 -25.73
CA VAL A 167 -18.44 -28.53 -25.67
C VAL A 167 -17.84 -27.13 -25.55
N PRO A 168 -17.02 -26.82 -24.52
CA PRO A 168 -16.30 -25.57 -24.49
C PRO A 168 -15.30 -25.63 -25.66
N ASP A 169 -15.50 -24.79 -26.67
CA ASP A 169 -14.43 -24.48 -27.61
C ASP A 169 -13.24 -24.04 -26.76
N ASN A 170 -12.15 -24.78 -26.88
CA ASN A 170 -10.89 -24.49 -26.22
C ASN A 170 -10.54 -23.02 -26.48
N GLY A 171 -10.68 -22.21 -25.42
CA GLY A 171 -10.31 -20.80 -25.46
C GLY A 171 -8.88 -20.70 -25.96
N VAL A 172 -8.72 -20.13 -27.16
CA VAL A 172 -7.43 -19.78 -27.73
C VAL A 172 -6.74 -18.89 -26.72
N ILE A 173 -5.59 -19.35 -26.21
CA ILE A 173 -4.66 -18.51 -25.47
C ILE A 173 -4.15 -17.48 -26.46
N VAL A 174 -4.77 -16.29 -26.49
CA VAL A 174 -4.25 -15.15 -27.22
C VAL A 174 -3.06 -14.62 -26.43
N THR A 175 -1.87 -15.13 -26.77
CA THR A 175 -0.62 -14.48 -26.35
C THR A 175 -0.62 -13.07 -26.94
N PRO A 176 -0.28 -12.01 -26.17
CA PRO A 176 -0.22 -10.66 -26.72
C PRO A 176 0.80 -10.60 -27.87
N PRO A 177 0.53 -9.83 -28.94
CA PRO A 177 1.37 -9.83 -30.13
C PRO A 177 2.74 -9.23 -29.83
N GLY A 178 3.78 -9.86 -30.38
CA GLY A 178 5.10 -9.27 -30.47
C GLY A 178 5.10 -8.01 -31.37
N PRO A 179 6.20 -7.25 -31.38
CA PRO A 179 6.29 -5.97 -32.08
C PRO A 179 6.28 -6.20 -33.60
N GLY A 180 5.09 -6.15 -34.20
CA GLY A 180 4.88 -6.33 -35.64
C GLY A 180 3.44 -6.73 -35.93
N GLY A 181 2.51 -5.78 -35.79
CA GLY A 181 1.07 -6.04 -35.89
C GLY A 181 0.58 -6.24 -37.33
N ASP A 182 -0.18 -7.31 -37.52
CA ASP A 182 -1.19 -7.50 -38.55
C ASP A 182 -2.57 -7.52 -37.87
N VAL A 183 -3.27 -6.39 -37.99
CA VAL A 183 -4.71 -6.28 -37.71
C VAL A 183 -5.47 -6.95 -38.86
N HIS A 184 -6.59 -7.60 -38.55
CA HIS A 184 -7.49 -8.38 -39.43
C HIS A 184 -7.31 -9.90 -39.34
N GLY A 185 -8.00 -10.48 -38.36
CA GLY A 185 -8.38 -11.90 -38.42
C GLY A 185 -9.48 -12.09 -39.46
N ASP A 186 -9.20 -12.91 -40.48
CA ASP A 186 -10.20 -13.43 -41.42
C ASP A 186 -10.19 -14.97 -41.34
N PRO A 187 -11.32 -15.64 -41.05
CA PRO A 187 -11.37 -17.09 -40.91
C PRO A 187 -11.69 -17.75 -42.26
N GLY A 188 -10.65 -18.07 -43.03
CA GLY A 188 -10.75 -18.82 -44.29
C GLY A 188 -10.40 -20.30 -44.13
N LEU A 189 -11.40 -21.16 -43.95
CA LEU A 189 -11.30 -22.62 -44.03
C LEU A 189 -10.93 -23.09 -45.45
N THR A 190 -9.81 -23.79 -45.64
CA THR A 190 -9.70 -24.87 -46.65
C THR A 190 -8.72 -25.96 -46.20
N SER A 191 -9.18 -27.22 -46.12
CA SER A 191 -8.37 -28.43 -45.89
C SER A 191 -7.57 -28.86 -47.15
N PRO A 192 -6.58 -29.78 -47.05
CA PRO A 192 -5.58 -30.03 -48.10
C PRO A 192 -5.99 -31.13 -49.09
N PRO A 193 -5.23 -31.33 -50.19
CA PRO A 193 -5.01 -32.69 -50.65
C PRO A 193 -3.56 -33.04 -51.09
N ARG A 194 -3.16 -34.25 -50.65
CA ARG A 194 -2.11 -35.20 -51.08
C ARG A 194 -0.64 -34.79 -51.11
#